data_AF-J7QVD8-F1
#
_entry.id   AF-J7QVD8-F1
#
_cell.length_a   1.000
_cell.length_b   1.000
_cell.length_c   1.000
_cell.angle_alpha   90.00
_cell.angle_beta   90.00
_cell.angle_gamma   90.00
#
_symmetry.space_group_name_H-M   'P 1'
#
loop_
_entity.id
_entity.type
_entity.pdbx_description
1 polymer ?
#
loop_
_entity_poly.entity_id
_entity_poly.type
_entity_poly.pdbx_seq_one_letter_code
_entity_poly.pdbx_strand_id
1 'polypeptide(L)'
;YENIVPSYTLYDVECPDHSFRKFTDDGLYFVSFSRNHQDLVVYRPTWLTFSCKDEDCDTHDLPLKARKFESFFTQLYSVTLASSGELICKDFFLYMESNQFGLFATSTAQIHDAP
;
A
#
# COMPACT_ATOMS: atom_id res chain seq x y z
N TYR A 1 -4.47 -5.34 -28.17
CA TYR A 1 -4.07 -4.67 -26.92
C TYR A 1 -5.05 -3.54 -26.73
N GLU A 2 -5.85 -3.56 -25.67
CA GLU A 2 -6.82 -2.50 -25.38
C GLU A 2 -6.17 -1.58 -24.33
N ASN A 3 -6.03 -0.30 -24.65
CA ASN A 3 -5.45 0.66 -23.71
C ASN A 3 -6.48 0.93 -22.62
N ILE A 4 -6.22 0.41 -21.42
CA ILE A 4 -6.98 0.77 -20.23
C ILE A 4 -6.53 2.19 -19.83
N VAL A 5 -7.40 3.17 -20.07
CA VAL A 5 -7.21 4.54 -19.59
C VAL A 5 -7.97 4.71 -18.27
N PRO A 6 -7.38 5.34 -17.25
CA PRO A 6 -8.13 5.69 -16.03
C PRO A 6 -9.32 6.57 -16.42
N SER A 7 -10.53 6.13 -16.10
CA SER A 7 -11.74 6.90 -16.37
C SER A 7 -11.95 8.06 -15.40
N TYR A 8 -11.29 8.00 -14.22
CA TYR A 8 -11.45 8.99 -13.16
C TYR A 8 -10.26 8.99 -12.20
N THR A 9 -9.88 10.17 -11.69
CA THR A 9 -8.87 10.31 -10.64
C THR A 9 -9.55 10.60 -9.31
N LEU A 10 -9.26 9.78 -8.30
CA LEU A 10 -9.76 9.97 -6.93
C LEU A 10 -8.79 10.84 -6.13
N TYR A 11 -9.33 11.88 -5.51
CA TYR A 11 -8.60 12.76 -4.59
C TYR A 11 -9.04 12.51 -3.15
N ASP A 12 -8.22 12.95 -2.19
CA ASP A 12 -8.53 12.93 -0.75
C ASP A 12 -8.96 11.56 -0.20
N VAL A 13 -8.39 10.47 -0.74
CA VAL A 13 -8.58 9.13 -0.19
C VAL A 13 -7.88 9.06 1.16
N GLU A 14 -8.64 8.74 2.21
CA GLU A 14 -8.15 8.43 3.55
C GLU A 14 -7.21 7.23 3.45
N CYS A 15 -5.90 7.51 3.47
CA CYS A 15 -4.87 6.50 3.37
C CYS A 15 -4.28 6.17 4.74
N PRO A 16 -4.09 4.89 5.06
CA PRO A 16 -3.24 4.50 6.18
C PRO A 16 -1.83 5.07 6.00
N ASP A 17 -1.19 5.40 7.13
CA ASP A 17 0.13 6.00 7.11
C ASP A 17 1.20 4.95 6.85
N HIS A 18 1.54 4.85 5.57
CA HIS A 18 2.47 3.91 5.00
C HIS A 18 3.68 4.63 4.43
N SER A 19 4.87 4.19 4.84
CA SER A 19 6.14 4.80 4.49
C SER A 19 6.76 4.26 3.19
N PHE A 20 6.36 3.06 2.77
CA PHE A 20 6.76 2.42 1.51
C PHE A 20 5.53 1.90 0.77
N ARG A 21 5.54 1.95 -0.56
CA ARG A 21 4.37 1.63 -1.40
C ARG A 21 4.83 1.07 -2.74
N LYS A 22 4.74 -0.25 -2.94
CA LYS A 22 5.09 -0.90 -4.20
C LYS A 22 4.13 -2.02 -4.55
N PHE A 23 3.70 -2.07 -5.81
CA PHE A 23 3.00 -3.24 -6.34
C PHE A 23 3.98 -4.34 -6.73
N THR A 24 3.58 -5.60 -6.57
CA THR A 24 4.27 -6.71 -7.21
C THR A 24 4.17 -6.57 -8.73
N ASP A 25 5.14 -7.11 -9.46
CA ASP A 25 5.21 -6.97 -10.93
C ASP A 25 3.99 -7.61 -11.64
N ASP A 26 3.37 -8.60 -11.00
CA ASP A 26 2.10 -9.22 -11.44
C ASP A 26 0.84 -8.41 -11.07
N GLY A 27 0.99 -7.32 -10.30
CA GLY A 27 -0.10 -6.47 -9.83
C GLY A 27 -1.03 -7.11 -8.80
N LEU A 28 -0.74 -8.33 -8.33
CA LEU A 28 -1.61 -9.08 -7.42
C LEU A 28 -1.54 -8.62 -5.96
N TYR A 29 -0.45 -7.95 -5.59
CA TYR A 29 -0.21 -7.51 -4.22
C TYR A 29 0.32 -6.08 -4.19
N PHE A 30 -0.08 -5.37 -3.13
CA PHE A 30 0.48 -4.09 -2.76
C PHE A 30 1.24 -4.25 -1.45
N VAL A 31 2.55 -4.00 -1.49
CA VAL A 31 3.47 -4.17 -0.37
C VAL A 31 3.82 -2.80 0.22
N SER A 32 3.77 -2.74 1.54
CA SER A 32 3.98 -1.52 2.32
C SER A 32 4.76 -1.81 3.60
N PHE A 33 5.32 -0.76 4.19
CA PHE A 33 5.80 -0.79 5.57
C PHE A 33 4.91 0.06 6.47
N SER A 34 4.71 -0.38 7.71
CA SER A 34 3.96 0.36 8.71
C SER A 34 4.65 1.69 9.06
N ARG A 35 3.87 2.65 9.60
CA ARG A 35 4.33 4.00 9.99
C ARG A 35 5.57 3.97 10.88
N ASN A 36 5.65 3.02 11.80
CA ASN A 36 6.77 2.89 12.73
C ASN A 36 7.99 2.19 12.10
N HIS A 37 7.95 1.84 10.82
CA HIS A 37 9.00 1.13 10.10
C HIS A 37 9.37 -0.22 10.73
N GLN A 38 8.40 -0.95 11.30
CA GLN A 38 8.66 -2.25 11.92
C GLN A 38 7.99 -3.42 11.21
N ASP A 39 6.87 -3.17 10.55
CA ASP A 39 6.06 -4.23 9.97
C ASP A 39 6.05 -4.17 8.44
N LEU A 40 6.15 -5.34 7.82
CA LEU A 40 5.73 -5.56 6.45
C LEU A 40 4.22 -5.74 6.43
N VAL A 41 3.54 -4.94 5.61
CA VAL A 41 2.10 -5.02 5.41
C VAL A 41 1.82 -5.35 3.95
N VAL A 42 1.05 -6.41 3.72
CA VAL A 42 0.70 -6.89 2.38
C VAL A 42 -0.81 -6.78 2.18
N TYR A 43 -1.19 -6.11 1.10
CA TYR A 43 -2.57 -5.91 0.70
C TYR A 43 -2.86 -6.63 -0.61
N ARG A 44 -4.10 -7.11 -0.76
CA ARG A 44 -4.67 -7.51 -2.05
C ARG A 44 -5.43 -6.34 -2.64
N PRO A 45 -5.10 -5.89 -3.86
CA PRO A 45 -5.94 -4.96 -4.60
C PRO A 45 -7.27 -5.65 -4.94
N THR A 46 -8.36 -5.11 -4.44
CA THR A 46 -9.73 -5.55 -4.75
C THR A 46 -10.42 -4.60 -5.70
N TRP A 47 -9.95 -3.35 -5.77
CA TRP A 47 -10.51 -2.25 -6.54
C TRP A 47 -11.94 -1.90 -6.13
N LEU A 48 -12.29 -0.61 -6.20
CA LEU A 48 -13.66 -0.20 -5.95
C LEU A 48 -14.51 -0.56 -7.18
N THR A 49 -15.41 -1.52 -7.03
CA THR A 49 -16.47 -1.76 -8.00
C THR A 49 -17.74 -1.03 -7.58
N PHE A 50 -18.26 -0.16 -8.44
CA PHE A 50 -19.58 0.44 -8.30
C PHE A 50 -20.26 0.49 -9.68
N SER A 51 -21.57 0.27 -9.70
CA SER A 51 -22.40 0.46 -10.89
C SER A 51 -23.46 1.48 -10.55
N CYS A 52 -23.51 2.58 -11.30
CA CYS A 52 -24.65 3.49 -11.24
C CYS A 52 -25.77 2.86 -12.07
N LYS A 53 -26.88 2.50 -11.43
CA LYS A 53 -28.11 2.12 -12.12
C LYS A 53 -29.05 3.32 -11.96
N ASP A 54 -29.54 3.80 -13.10
CA ASP A 54 -30.57 4.84 -13.25
C ASP A 54 -30.09 6.28 -13.50
N GLU A 55 -30.97 7.01 -14.20
CA GLU A 55 -30.77 8.19 -15.07
C GLU A 55 -30.37 9.50 -14.36
N ASP A 56 -29.82 9.45 -13.14
CA ASP A 56 -29.46 10.62 -12.34
C ASP A 56 -27.97 10.60 -11.93
N CYS A 57 -27.11 10.10 -12.82
CA CYS A 57 -25.65 10.16 -12.67
C CYS A 57 -25.09 11.54 -13.10
N ASP A 58 -25.83 12.61 -12.89
CA ASP A 58 -25.40 13.98 -13.20
C ASP A 58 -24.46 14.54 -12.11
N THR A 59 -24.45 13.93 -10.92
CA THR A 59 -23.40 14.12 -9.94
C THR A 59 -22.34 13.03 -10.15
N HIS A 60 -21.12 13.44 -10.51
CA HIS A 60 -19.91 12.60 -10.46
C HIS A 60 -19.53 12.18 -9.02
N ASP A 61 -20.52 12.03 -8.13
CA ASP A 61 -20.35 11.75 -6.73
C ASP A 61 -20.15 10.25 -6.54
N LEU A 62 -18.88 9.87 -6.43
CA LEU A 62 -18.50 8.54 -6.02
C LEU A 62 -19.07 8.22 -4.63
N PRO A 63 -19.42 6.95 -4.37
CA PRO A 63 -19.97 6.57 -3.08
C PRO A 63 -18.95 6.90 -1.97
N LEU A 64 -19.41 7.28 -0.77
CA LEU A 64 -18.52 7.68 0.33
C LEU A 64 -17.40 6.65 0.63
N LYS A 65 -17.67 5.35 0.41
CA LYS A 65 -16.67 4.29 0.53
C LYS A 65 -15.45 4.51 -0.39
N ALA A 66 -15.62 5.15 -1.54
CA ALA A 66 -14.53 5.48 -2.47
C ALA A 66 -13.46 6.39 -1.87
N ARG A 67 -13.77 7.08 -0.75
CA ARG A 67 -12.80 7.90 -0.01
C ARG A 67 -11.95 7.08 0.96
N LYS A 68 -12.17 5.77 1.08
CA LYS A 68 -11.45 4.91 2.02
C LYS A 68 -10.48 4.00 1.29
N PHE A 69 -9.24 3.91 1.76
CA PHE A 69 -8.23 3.00 1.21
C PHE A 69 -8.70 1.54 1.19
N GLU A 70 -9.44 1.11 2.22
CA GLU A 70 -9.95 -0.25 2.36
C GLU A 70 -10.95 -0.65 1.26
N SER A 71 -11.52 0.33 0.55
CA SER A 71 -12.35 0.04 -0.62
C SER A 71 -11.57 -0.44 -1.84
N PHE A 72 -10.26 -0.19 -1.87
CA PHE A 72 -9.38 -0.57 -2.96
C PHE A 72 -8.46 -1.73 -2.58
N PHE A 73 -8.16 -1.87 -1.28
CA PHE A 73 -7.16 -2.79 -0.78
C PHE A 73 -7.67 -3.54 0.46
N THR A 74 -7.55 -4.85 0.44
CA THR A 74 -7.81 -5.70 1.62
C THR A 74 -6.48 -6.11 2.23
N GLN A 75 -6.26 -5.81 3.51
CA GLN A 75 -5.05 -6.27 4.22
C GLN A 75 -5.08 -7.79 4.34
N LEU A 76 -4.03 -8.46 3.86
CA LEU A 76 -3.86 -9.90 4.02
C LEU A 76 -2.96 -10.24 5.20
N TYR A 77 -1.82 -9.56 5.31
CA TYR A 77 -0.79 -9.87 6.29
C TYR A 77 -0.20 -8.58 6.87
N SER A 78 0.18 -8.65 8.14
CA SER A 78 1.02 -7.67 8.82
C SER A 78 2.00 -8.44 9.70
N VAL A 79 3.29 -8.32 9.43
CA VAL A 79 4.33 -9.10 10.12
C VAL A 79 5.44 -8.16 10.56
N THR A 80 5.78 -8.19 11.84
CA THR A 80 6.92 -7.46 12.40
C THR A 80 8.22 -8.10 11.94
N LEU A 81 9.04 -7.34 11.22
CA LEU A 81 10.32 -7.79 10.67
C LEU A 81 11.52 -7.12 11.33
N ALA A 82 11.40 -5.85 11.74
CA ALA A 82 12.44 -5.16 12.49
C ALA A 82 12.17 -5.27 13.99
N SER A 83 13.24 -5.46 14.78
CA SER A 83 13.14 -5.63 16.23
C SER A 83 14.23 -4.82 16.95
N SER A 84 14.16 -4.74 18.29
CA SER A 84 15.29 -4.24 19.09
C SER A 84 15.77 -2.84 18.72
N GLY A 85 14.86 -1.95 18.32
CA GLY A 85 15.19 -0.56 17.92
C GLY A 85 15.64 -0.40 16.47
N GLU A 86 15.63 -1.47 15.68
CA GLU A 86 15.79 -1.40 14.23
C GLU A 86 14.57 -0.78 13.54
N LEU A 87 14.83 -0.09 12.44
CA LEU A 87 13.82 0.45 11.54
C LEU A 87 14.08 -0.07 10.13
N ILE A 88 13.02 -0.50 9.45
CA ILE A 88 13.07 -0.89 8.04
C ILE A 88 13.36 0.34 7.18
N CYS A 89 14.36 0.22 6.31
CA CYS A 89 14.68 1.23 5.31
C CYS A 89 13.55 1.31 4.28
N LYS A 90 12.74 2.38 4.34
CA LYS A 90 11.60 2.57 3.42
C LYS A 90 12.00 2.68 1.95
N ASP A 91 13.25 3.02 1.66
CA ASP A 91 13.72 3.24 0.29
C ASP A 91 14.37 1.97 -0.30
N PHE A 92 14.41 0.85 0.44
CA PHE A 92 15.05 -0.39 0.01
C PHE A 92 14.20 -1.63 0.26
N PHE A 93 13.53 -2.09 -0.81
CA PHE A 93 12.84 -3.37 -0.83
C PHE A 93 12.97 -4.01 -2.23
N LEU A 94 13.57 -5.21 -2.25
CA LEU A 94 13.71 -6.04 -3.45
C LEU A 94 12.91 -7.32 -3.26
N TYR A 95 12.42 -7.90 -4.35
CA TYR A 95 11.79 -9.21 -4.33
C TYR A 95 12.17 -10.00 -5.58
N MET A 96 12.11 -11.31 -5.50
CA MET A 96 12.32 -12.19 -6.65
C MET A 96 11.06 -12.24 -7.52
N GLU A 97 11.23 -12.49 -8.81
CA GLU A 97 10.15 -12.57 -9.81
C GLU A 97 9.05 -13.59 -9.44
N SER A 98 9.40 -14.63 -8.67
CA SER A 98 8.44 -15.62 -8.14
C SER A 98 7.59 -15.10 -6.98
N ASN A 99 7.84 -13.88 -6.48
CA ASN A 99 7.23 -13.28 -5.29
C ASN A 99 7.35 -14.13 -4.00
N GLN A 100 8.24 -15.13 -3.98
CA GLN A 100 8.43 -16.02 -2.83
C GLN A 100 9.35 -15.43 -1.77
N PHE A 101 10.33 -14.63 -2.18
CA PHE A 101 11.34 -14.07 -1.30
C PHE A 101 11.48 -12.57 -1.53
N GLY A 102 11.63 -11.84 -0.44
CA GLY A 102 11.92 -10.41 -0.40
C GLY A 102 13.19 -10.14 0.40
N LEU A 103 13.88 -9.06 0.05
CA LEU A 103 15.02 -8.52 0.75
C LEU A 103 14.71 -7.08 1.14
N PHE A 104 14.90 -6.78 2.42
CA PHE A 104 14.80 -5.44 2.99
C PHE A 104 16.07 -5.16 3.78
N ALA A 105 16.34 -3.88 4.02
CA ALA A 105 17.42 -3.46 4.90
C ALA A 105 16.82 -2.86 6.18
N THR A 106 17.50 -3.05 7.29
CA THR A 106 17.19 -2.38 8.55
C THR A 106 18.37 -1.50 8.97
N SER A 107 18.08 -0.49 9.77
CA SER A 107 19.08 0.35 10.42
C SER A 107 18.71 0.57 11.88
N THR A 108 19.71 0.56 12.76
CA THR A 108 19.58 1.06 14.13
C THR A 108 19.95 2.53 14.17
N ALA A 109 19.26 3.31 15.00
CA ALA A 109 19.70 4.67 15.30
C ALA A 109 21.07 4.60 15.99
N GLN A 110 22.04 5.39 15.53
CA GLN A 110 23.29 5.54 16.25
C GLN A 110 22.97 6.19 17.60
N ILE A 111 23.19 5.45 18.68
CA ILE A 111 23.25 6.03 20.02
C ILE A 111 24.48 6.92 19.99
N HIS A 112 24.30 8.24 19.84
CA HIS A 112 25.35 9.17 20.19
C HIS A 112 25.57 9.00 21.69
N ASP A 113 26.60 8.23 22.07
CA ASP A 113 27.18 8.38 23.40
C ASP A 113 27.59 9.86 23.51
N ALA A 114 26.91 10.57 24.41
CA ALA A 114 27.26 11.94 24.74
C ALA A 114 28.68 11.96 25.33
N PRO A 115 29.48 13.01 25.05
CA PRO A 115 30.89 13.09 25.44
C PRO A 115 31.12 13.10 26.96
#